data_AF-A0A178MD46-F1
#
_entry.id   AF-A0A178MD46-F1
#
_cell.length_a   1.000
_cell.length_b   1.000
_cell.length_c   1.000
_cell.angle_alpha   90.00
_cell.angle_beta   90.00
_cell.angle_gamma   90.00
#
_symmetry.space_group_name_H-M   'P 1'
#
loop_
_entity.id
_entity.type
_entity.pdbx_description
1 polymer ?
#
loop_
_entity_poly.entity_id
_entity_poly.type
_entity_poly.pdbx_seq_one_letter_code
_entity_poly.pdbx_strand_id
1 'polypeptide(L)'
;MPVPDLILPAWLPWPLPFRLGLAVLDEPRLAGDIHWGLGWAAAALVLALAALAPLRRRFRLGLLAAAALVAALLAWPRIDLLFVPAYPTSFRASPTGFSAAAIARGEGIYARHCQSCHGAEGHGDGPEAARQPIPPADLTAEHLWDHPLGEMFWWISRGMTAPDGRPSMPGFADRLSEVERWELIDFLHANAAGADLVQIGLWTHVIDAPDLVAVCGDGRRVQLRQLSGQPVHLLVADKTPLPEAGTNPAFRIGGGPATDPASPWCAVEDPASARTAYSIASAQSPEGLEGSQFLVGTQGHLLAHWTWGTAPAADTLVSLAQSLGSVCLAPRGVDSATRHAAHRDR
;
A
#
# COMPACT_ATOMS: atom_id res chain seq x y z
N MET A 1 -15.58 11.27 20.19
CA MET A 1 -14.36 10.86 20.92
C MET A 1 -13.68 9.82 20.05
N PRO A 2 -12.50 10.11 19.46
CA PRO A 2 -11.80 9.10 18.69
C PRO A 2 -11.36 7.98 19.64
N VAL A 3 -11.57 6.74 19.22
CA VAL A 3 -11.06 5.57 19.92
C VAL A 3 -9.53 5.69 19.88
N PRO A 4 -8.82 5.66 21.00
CA PRO A 4 -7.37 5.60 20.96
C PRO A 4 -7.00 4.28 20.29
N ASP A 5 -6.43 4.36 19.09
CA ASP A 5 -5.78 3.22 18.47
C ASP A 5 -4.76 2.70 19.49
N LEU A 6 -4.96 1.48 19.96
CA LEU A 6 -3.96 0.74 20.73
C LEU A 6 -2.81 0.41 19.75
N ILE A 7 -2.04 1.42 19.37
CA ILE A 7 -0.82 1.29 18.61
C ILE A 7 0.17 0.65 19.57
N LEU A 8 0.30 -0.67 19.49
CA LEU A 8 1.45 -1.36 20.07
C LEU A 8 2.71 -0.63 19.59
N PRO A 9 3.69 -0.36 20.48
CA PRO A 9 4.91 0.30 20.06
C PRO A 9 5.52 -0.44 18.87
N ALA A 10 5.91 0.27 17.81
CA ALA A 10 6.39 -0.30 16.54
C ALA A 10 7.59 -1.27 16.67
N TRP A 11 8.18 -1.40 17.86
CA TRP A 11 9.29 -2.30 18.17
C TRP A 11 8.87 -3.65 18.78
N LEU A 12 7.64 -3.81 19.28
CA LEU A 12 7.20 -5.08 19.87
C LEU A 12 6.84 -6.09 18.76
N PRO A 13 7.51 -7.27 18.71
CA PRO A 13 7.20 -8.26 17.71
C PRO A 13 5.79 -8.81 17.91
N TRP A 14 5.05 -8.98 16.81
CA TRP A 14 3.75 -9.64 16.85
C TRP A 14 3.90 -11.09 17.34
N PRO A 15 3.21 -11.49 18.42
CA PRO A 15 3.49 -12.76 19.09
C PRO A 15 2.74 -13.96 18.50
N LEU A 16 1.73 -13.74 17.64
CA LEU A 16 0.88 -14.79 17.10
C LEU A 16 1.31 -15.14 15.66
N PRO A 17 1.19 -16.42 15.23
CA PRO A 17 1.53 -16.82 13.86
C PRO A 17 0.46 -16.42 12.83
N PHE A 18 -0.59 -15.71 13.25
CA PHE A 18 -1.70 -15.28 12.41
C PHE A 18 -2.12 -13.85 12.75
N ARG A 19 -2.78 -13.19 11.79
CA ARG A 19 -3.52 -11.94 11.95
C ARG A 19 -4.92 -12.09 11.35
N LEU A 20 -5.81 -11.19 11.74
CA LEU A 20 -7.12 -11.11 11.13
C LEU A 20 -7.03 -10.42 9.76
N GLY A 21 -7.31 -11.16 8.69
CA GLY A 21 -7.44 -10.63 7.34
C GLY A 21 -8.89 -10.28 7.06
N LEU A 22 -9.27 -9.01 7.22
CA LEU A 22 -10.65 -8.58 7.03
C LEU A 22 -11.04 -8.39 5.55
N ALA A 23 -10.07 -8.35 4.63
CA ALA A 23 -10.32 -8.19 3.20
C ALA A 23 -11.24 -9.29 2.61
N VAL A 24 -11.23 -10.49 3.20
CA VAL A 24 -12.15 -11.58 2.81
C VAL A 24 -13.63 -11.25 3.03
N LEU A 25 -13.93 -10.27 3.90
CA LEU A 25 -15.29 -9.81 4.15
C LEU A 25 -15.82 -8.89 3.04
N ASP A 26 -14.96 -8.31 2.22
CA ASP A 26 -15.36 -7.46 1.10
C ASP A 26 -15.84 -8.28 -0.10
N GLU A 27 -15.52 -9.57 -0.15
CA GLU A 27 -15.96 -10.52 -1.17
C GLU A 27 -17.33 -11.14 -0.82
N PRO A 28 -18.44 -10.79 -1.50
CA PRO A 28 -19.79 -11.17 -1.08
C PRO A 28 -20.02 -12.69 -0.98
N ARG A 29 -19.32 -13.46 -1.82
CA ARG A 29 -19.40 -14.93 -1.82
C ARG A 29 -18.72 -15.54 -0.59
N LEU A 30 -17.57 -15.01 -0.19
CA LEU A 30 -16.81 -15.50 0.96
C LEU A 30 -17.36 -14.95 2.28
N ALA A 31 -17.82 -13.70 2.27
CA ALA A 31 -18.47 -13.07 3.41
C ALA A 31 -19.71 -13.85 3.86
N GLY A 32 -20.52 -14.37 2.92
CA GLY A 32 -21.66 -15.23 3.23
C GLY A 32 -21.25 -16.49 4.00
N ASP A 33 -20.22 -17.19 3.53
CA ASP A 33 -19.69 -18.38 4.19
C ASP A 33 -19.14 -18.08 5.59
N ILE A 34 -18.48 -16.93 5.75
CA ILE A 34 -17.97 -16.45 7.05
C ILE A 34 -19.12 -16.11 7.99
N HIS A 35 -20.15 -15.39 7.54
CA HIS A 35 -21.31 -15.04 8.36
C HIS A 35 -22.07 -16.27 8.84
N TRP A 36 -22.29 -17.25 7.97
CA TRP A 36 -22.86 -18.53 8.36
C TRP A 36 -21.97 -19.23 9.39
N GLY A 37 -20.66 -19.23 9.17
CA GLY A 37 -19.70 -19.78 10.12
C GLY A 37 -19.77 -19.14 11.50
N LEU A 38 -19.76 -17.81 11.57
CA LEU A 38 -19.89 -17.07 12.83
C LEU A 38 -21.21 -17.38 13.53
N GLY A 39 -22.31 -17.50 12.77
CA GLY A 39 -23.62 -17.91 13.30
C GLY A 39 -23.61 -19.30 13.92
N TRP A 40 -23.00 -20.29 13.25
CA TRP A 40 -22.84 -21.64 13.81
C TRP A 40 -21.93 -21.66 15.04
N ALA A 41 -20.83 -20.90 15.04
CA ALA A 41 -19.93 -20.77 16.18
C ALA A 41 -20.65 -20.19 17.41
N ALA A 42 -21.47 -19.15 17.20
CA ALA A 42 -22.30 -18.58 18.25
C ALA A 42 -23.33 -19.61 18.77
N ALA A 43 -23.98 -20.38 17.90
CA ALA A 43 -24.93 -21.41 18.30
C ALA A 43 -24.27 -22.53 19.13
N ALA A 44 -23.07 -23.00 18.72
CA ALA A 44 -22.29 -23.98 19.48
C ALA A 44 -21.90 -23.44 20.87
N LEU A 45 -21.47 -22.18 20.95
CA LEU A 45 -21.12 -21.52 22.21
C LEU A 45 -22.35 -21.41 23.13
N VAL A 46 -23.52 -21.02 22.60
CA VAL A 46 -24.76 -20.96 23.37
C VAL A 46 -25.15 -22.33 23.92
N LEU A 47 -25.06 -23.39 23.12
CA LEU A 47 -25.34 -24.77 23.56
C LEU A 47 -24.35 -25.23 24.65
N ALA A 48 -23.07 -24.90 24.50
CA ALA A 48 -22.05 -25.20 25.50
C ALA A 48 -22.29 -24.44 26.82
N LEU A 49 -22.60 -23.15 26.76
CA LEU A 49 -22.94 -22.33 27.93
C LEU A 49 -24.24 -22.81 28.60
N ALA A 50 -25.25 -23.23 27.82
CA ALA A 50 -26.49 -23.81 28.35
C ALA A 50 -26.23 -25.14 29.10
N ALA A 51 -25.20 -25.90 28.73
CA ALA A 51 -24.80 -27.10 29.46
C ALA A 51 -24.22 -26.81 30.86
N LEU A 52 -23.73 -25.58 31.11
CA LEU A 52 -23.24 -25.12 32.43
C LEU A 52 -24.38 -24.78 33.40
N ALA A 53 -25.61 -24.59 32.93
CA ALA A 53 -26.78 -24.33 33.77
C ALA A 53 -27.07 -25.50 34.74
N PRO A 54 -27.81 -25.28 35.86
CA PRO A 54 -28.21 -26.32 36.80
C PRO A 54 -29.29 -27.27 36.23
N LEU A 55 -28.99 -27.89 35.10
CA LEU A 55 -29.81 -28.84 34.37
C LEU A 55 -29.48 -30.28 34.80
N ARG A 56 -30.47 -31.19 34.72
CA ARG A 56 -30.24 -32.63 35.03
C ARG A 56 -29.13 -33.18 34.13
N ARG A 57 -28.22 -33.99 34.70
CA ARG A 57 -27.04 -34.56 34.01
C ARG A 57 -27.33 -35.14 32.61
N ARG A 58 -28.50 -35.78 32.43
CA ARG A 58 -28.94 -36.33 31.13
C ARG A 58 -29.09 -35.30 30.00
N PHE A 59 -29.51 -34.08 30.33
CA PHE A 59 -29.66 -33.01 29.34
C PHE A 59 -28.34 -32.30 29.03
N ARG A 60 -27.41 -32.26 30.00
CA ARG A 60 -26.07 -31.71 29.80
C ARG A 60 -25.28 -32.49 28.75
N LEU A 61 -25.31 -33.82 28.80
CA LEU A 61 -24.64 -34.67 27.81
C LEU A 61 -25.24 -34.49 26.41
N GLY A 62 -26.57 -34.32 26.31
CA GLY A 62 -27.23 -34.02 25.03
C GLY A 62 -26.84 -32.66 24.46
N LEU A 63 -26.74 -31.62 25.30
CA LEU A 63 -26.31 -30.28 24.89
C LEU A 63 -24.84 -30.25 24.45
N LEU A 64 -23.96 -30.96 25.15
CA LEU A 64 -22.55 -31.06 24.75
C LEU A 64 -22.38 -31.86 23.45
N ALA A 65 -23.14 -32.93 23.24
CA ALA A 65 -23.14 -33.67 21.99
C ALA A 65 -23.71 -32.85 20.83
N ALA A 66 -24.77 -32.06 21.08
CA ALA A 66 -25.31 -31.12 20.09
C ALA A 66 -24.32 -30.00 19.77
N ALA A 67 -23.65 -29.42 20.77
CA ALA A 67 -22.60 -28.43 20.57
C ALA A 67 -21.42 -28.99 19.77
N ALA A 68 -20.99 -30.23 20.07
CA ALA A 68 -19.94 -30.91 19.33
C ALA A 68 -20.35 -31.23 17.89
N LEU A 69 -21.61 -31.62 17.66
CA LEU A 69 -22.14 -31.87 16.31
C LEU A 69 -22.24 -30.57 15.50
N VAL A 70 -22.74 -29.48 16.10
CA VAL A 70 -22.74 -28.15 15.48
C VAL A 70 -21.29 -27.69 15.21
N ALA A 71 -20.35 -27.93 16.14
CA ALA A 71 -18.91 -27.69 15.98
C ALA A 71 -18.22 -28.56 14.92
N ALA A 72 -18.70 -29.77 14.66
CA ALA A 72 -18.19 -30.64 13.60
C ALA A 72 -18.75 -30.25 12.22
N LEU A 73 -20.02 -29.82 12.17
CA LEU A 73 -20.63 -29.22 10.96
C LEU A 73 -20.04 -27.83 10.64
N LEU A 74 -19.40 -27.19 11.64
CA LEU A 74 -18.55 -26.00 11.56
C LEU A 74 -17.19 -26.21 10.87
N ALA A 75 -16.83 -27.43 10.45
CA ALA A 75 -15.68 -27.66 9.57
C ALA A 75 -15.93 -27.24 8.10
N TRP A 76 -17.17 -26.83 7.78
CA TRP A 76 -17.60 -26.40 6.44
C TRP A 76 -17.44 -24.89 6.15
N PRO A 77 -17.70 -23.94 7.07
CA PRO A 77 -17.47 -22.52 6.82
C PRO A 77 -15.98 -22.16 6.84
N ARG A 78 -15.59 -21.34 5.87
CA ARG A 78 -14.21 -20.90 5.62
C ARG A 78 -13.74 -19.81 6.60
N ILE A 79 -14.02 -19.98 7.90
CA ILE A 79 -13.56 -19.06 8.97
C ILE A 79 -12.03 -19.03 9.03
N ASP A 80 -11.36 -20.09 8.59
CA ASP A 80 -9.90 -20.16 8.42
C ASP A 80 -9.36 -19.02 7.53
N LEU A 81 -10.15 -18.52 6.57
CA LEU A 81 -9.75 -17.39 5.72
C LEU A 81 -9.66 -16.06 6.46
N LEU A 82 -10.28 -15.93 7.65
CA LEU A 82 -10.05 -14.76 8.50
C LEU A 82 -8.66 -14.77 9.13
N PHE A 83 -8.00 -15.93 9.21
CA PHE A 83 -6.69 -16.09 9.85
C PHE A 83 -5.60 -16.20 8.80
N VAL A 84 -5.04 -15.06 8.42
CA VAL A 84 -3.93 -14.96 7.46
C VAL A 84 -2.61 -15.15 8.22
N PRO A 85 -1.59 -15.83 7.65
CA PRO A 85 -0.27 -15.93 8.25
C PRO A 85 0.26 -14.55 8.64
N ALA A 86 0.85 -14.45 9.84
CA ALA A 86 1.50 -13.24 10.31
C ALA A 86 2.92 -13.55 10.80
N TYR A 87 3.72 -12.49 10.83
CA TYR A 87 5.12 -12.52 11.17
C TYR A 87 5.40 -11.53 12.30
N PRO A 88 6.53 -11.69 13.02
CA PRO A 88 6.93 -10.76 14.07
C PRO A 88 6.94 -9.28 13.63
N THR A 89 7.16 -9.02 12.34
CA THR A 89 7.21 -7.68 11.78
C THR A 89 5.91 -7.23 11.11
N SER A 90 4.83 -8.03 11.03
CA SER A 90 3.62 -7.73 10.24
C SER A 90 3.04 -6.32 10.45
N PHE A 91 3.08 -5.81 11.68
CA PHE A 91 2.53 -4.49 12.03
C PHE A 91 3.59 -3.38 12.16
N ARG A 92 4.83 -3.62 11.70
CA ARG A 92 5.85 -2.58 11.62
C ARG A 92 5.57 -1.67 10.43
N ALA A 93 5.72 -0.38 10.66
CA ALA A 93 5.70 0.64 9.62
C ALA A 93 7.13 1.01 9.20
N SER A 94 7.26 1.48 7.97
CA SER A 94 8.54 1.96 7.43
C SER A 94 9.00 3.23 8.18
N PRO A 95 10.22 3.25 8.77
CA PRO A 95 10.74 4.43 9.48
C PRO A 95 11.34 5.48 8.53
N THR A 96 11.47 5.18 7.24
CA THR A 96 11.97 6.09 6.21
C THR A 96 11.00 7.22 5.89
N GLY A 97 9.73 7.03 6.30
CA GLY A 97 8.63 7.93 6.04
C GLY A 97 8.23 8.05 4.57
N PHE A 98 8.58 7.09 3.71
CA PHE A 98 8.31 7.20 2.27
C PHE A 98 8.99 8.43 1.63
N SER A 99 10.21 8.74 2.06
CA SER A 99 10.95 9.90 1.53
C SER A 99 11.41 9.65 0.09
N ALA A 100 11.45 10.71 -0.72
CA ALA A 100 11.95 10.64 -2.09
C ALA A 100 13.37 10.06 -2.17
N ALA A 101 14.22 10.40 -1.19
CA ALA A 101 15.57 9.86 -1.09
C ALA A 101 15.60 8.36 -0.75
N ALA A 102 14.66 7.86 0.05
CA ALA A 102 14.52 6.43 0.35
C ALA A 102 14.09 5.65 -0.89
N ILE A 103 13.08 6.14 -1.62
CA ILE A 103 12.61 5.52 -2.87
C ILE A 103 13.73 5.45 -3.91
N ALA A 104 14.47 6.56 -4.11
CA ALA A 104 15.57 6.61 -5.05
C ALA A 104 16.72 5.63 -4.69
N ARG A 105 17.03 5.47 -3.39
CA ARG A 105 18.00 4.45 -2.95
C ARG A 105 17.46 3.02 -3.13
N GLY A 106 16.18 2.82 -2.86
CA GLY A 106 15.45 1.57 -3.05
C GLY A 106 15.52 1.04 -4.48
N GLU A 107 15.38 1.92 -5.47
CA GLU A 107 15.53 1.57 -6.90
C GLU A 107 16.91 0.95 -7.17
N GLY A 108 17.97 1.58 -6.67
CA GLY A 108 19.33 1.07 -6.83
C GLY A 108 19.55 -0.28 -6.12
N ILE A 109 18.90 -0.51 -4.98
CA ILE A 109 18.92 -1.79 -4.26
C ILE A 109 18.20 -2.86 -5.07
N TYR A 110 17.01 -2.54 -5.58
CA TYR A 110 16.20 -3.43 -6.41
C TYR A 110 16.97 -3.91 -7.64
N ALA A 111 17.58 -2.98 -8.38
CA ALA A 111 18.36 -3.28 -9.58
C ALA A 111 19.52 -4.25 -9.29
N ARG A 112 20.18 -4.11 -8.13
CA ARG A 112 21.32 -4.98 -7.75
C ARG A 112 20.91 -6.35 -7.22
N HIS A 113 19.79 -6.45 -6.52
CA HIS A 113 19.48 -7.63 -5.70
C HIS A 113 18.23 -8.39 -6.11
N CYS A 114 17.26 -7.73 -6.74
CA CYS A 114 15.91 -8.26 -6.97
C CYS A 114 15.62 -8.49 -8.46
N GLN A 115 16.08 -7.57 -9.32
CA GLN A 115 15.79 -7.52 -10.75
C GLN A 115 16.10 -8.83 -11.51
N SER A 116 17.14 -9.57 -11.12
CA SER A 116 17.52 -10.82 -11.82
C SER A 116 16.40 -11.87 -11.83
N CYS A 117 15.57 -11.91 -10.79
CA CYS A 117 14.41 -12.80 -10.69
C CYS A 117 13.10 -12.07 -10.98
N HIS A 118 12.92 -10.85 -10.44
CA HIS A 118 11.65 -10.12 -10.55
C HIS A 118 11.50 -9.25 -11.81
N GLY A 119 12.52 -9.17 -12.67
CA GLY A 119 12.49 -8.33 -13.86
C GLY A 119 12.85 -6.87 -13.56
N ALA A 120 13.14 -6.08 -14.59
CA ALA A 120 13.49 -4.66 -14.42
C ALA A 120 12.30 -3.83 -13.94
N GLU A 121 11.12 -4.17 -14.44
CA GLU A 121 9.86 -3.45 -14.19
C GLU A 121 9.07 -4.04 -13.01
N GLY A 122 9.45 -5.23 -12.50
CA GLY A 122 8.80 -5.87 -11.36
C GLY A 122 7.85 -7.02 -11.69
N HIS A 123 7.64 -7.34 -12.98
CA HIS A 123 6.64 -8.30 -13.45
C HIS A 123 6.89 -9.79 -13.09
N GLY A 124 7.98 -10.10 -12.38
CA GLY A 124 8.32 -11.49 -12.04
C GLY A 124 8.96 -12.27 -13.20
N ASP A 125 9.41 -11.58 -14.25
CA ASP A 125 9.86 -12.13 -15.53
C ASP A 125 11.38 -12.00 -15.76
N GLY A 126 12.15 -11.86 -14.68
CA GLY A 126 13.60 -11.74 -14.75
C GLY A 126 14.28 -12.96 -15.39
N PRO A 127 15.53 -12.83 -15.88
CA PRO A 127 16.25 -13.91 -16.55
C PRO A 127 16.47 -15.17 -15.69
N GLU A 128 16.36 -15.06 -14.36
CA GLU A 128 16.41 -16.18 -13.41
C GLU A 128 15.03 -16.72 -13.01
N ALA A 129 13.92 -16.08 -13.42
CA ALA A 129 12.56 -16.42 -12.99
C ALA A 129 12.20 -17.88 -13.28
N ALA A 130 12.47 -18.33 -14.50
CA ALA A 130 12.18 -19.71 -14.95
C ALA A 130 13.00 -20.79 -14.21
N ARG A 131 14.05 -20.41 -13.47
CA ARG A 131 14.87 -21.32 -12.66
C ARG A 131 14.36 -21.48 -11.22
N GLN A 132 13.41 -20.65 -10.80
CA GLN A 132 12.88 -20.71 -9.43
C GLN A 132 11.87 -21.84 -9.27
N PRO A 133 11.80 -22.49 -8.09
CA PRO A 133 10.83 -23.55 -7.83
C PRO A 133 9.37 -23.03 -7.83
N ILE A 134 9.19 -21.74 -7.57
CA ILE A 134 7.93 -21.01 -7.72
C ILE A 134 8.24 -19.79 -8.59
N PRO A 135 7.43 -19.48 -9.60
CA PRO A 135 7.55 -18.23 -10.36
C PRO A 135 7.59 -17.02 -9.41
N PRO A 136 8.55 -16.10 -9.56
CA PRO A 136 8.55 -14.85 -8.81
C PRO A 136 7.23 -14.10 -9.01
N ALA A 137 6.73 -13.50 -7.94
CA ALA A 137 5.51 -12.71 -7.99
C ALA A 137 5.71 -11.43 -8.81
N ASP A 138 4.62 -10.97 -9.44
CA ASP A 138 4.53 -9.67 -10.09
C ASP A 138 4.40 -8.57 -9.03
N LEU A 139 5.49 -7.86 -8.77
CA LEU A 139 5.58 -6.82 -7.75
C LEU A 139 4.90 -5.51 -8.17
N THR A 140 4.15 -5.50 -9.27
CA THR A 140 3.32 -4.39 -9.71
C THR A 140 1.82 -4.70 -9.64
N ALA A 141 1.46 -5.95 -9.33
CA ALA A 141 0.06 -6.40 -9.30
C ALA A 141 -0.63 -6.11 -7.95
N GLU A 142 -1.97 -6.20 -7.97
CA GLU A 142 -2.87 -5.95 -6.83
C GLU A 142 -2.40 -6.58 -5.50
N HIS A 143 -1.89 -7.81 -5.56
CA HIS A 143 -1.50 -8.55 -4.37
C HIS A 143 -0.37 -7.89 -3.58
N LEU A 144 0.40 -6.97 -4.18
CA LEU A 144 1.40 -6.18 -3.45
C LEU A 144 0.70 -5.36 -2.36
N TRP A 145 -0.42 -4.73 -2.70
CA TRP A 145 -1.18 -3.85 -1.80
C TRP A 145 -1.92 -4.61 -0.69
N ASP A 146 -2.23 -5.89 -0.91
CA ASP A 146 -2.85 -6.78 0.09
C ASP A 146 -1.91 -7.18 1.25
N HIS A 147 -0.62 -6.87 1.11
CA HIS A 147 0.40 -7.23 2.09
C HIS A 147 0.85 -6.01 2.90
N PRO A 148 0.76 -6.06 4.25
CA PRO A 148 1.38 -5.06 5.10
C PRO A 148 2.89 -4.95 4.84
N LEU A 149 3.41 -3.72 4.88
CA LEU A 149 4.85 -3.44 4.68
C LEU A 149 5.74 -4.31 5.58
N GLY A 150 5.30 -4.54 6.81
CA GLY A 150 5.97 -5.40 7.77
C GLY A 150 6.10 -6.86 7.38
N GLU A 151 5.18 -7.39 6.57
CA GLU A 151 5.25 -8.76 6.02
C GLU A 151 6.25 -8.83 4.88
N MET A 152 6.24 -7.84 3.99
CA MET A 152 7.27 -7.70 2.96
C MET A 152 8.67 -7.60 3.57
N PHE A 153 8.81 -6.80 4.63
CA PHE A 153 10.05 -6.72 5.39
C PHE A 153 10.47 -8.09 5.91
N TRP A 154 9.54 -8.89 6.44
CA TRP A 154 9.85 -10.25 6.89
C TRP A 154 10.37 -11.13 5.74
N TRP A 155 9.67 -11.17 4.61
CA TRP A 155 10.05 -11.99 3.46
C TRP A 155 11.39 -11.57 2.88
N ILE A 156 11.63 -10.28 2.69
CA ILE A 156 12.93 -9.75 2.24
C ILE A 156 14.03 -10.14 3.23
N SER A 157 13.74 -10.11 4.53
CA SER A 157 14.71 -10.42 5.57
C SER A 157 15.07 -11.90 5.63
N ARG A 158 14.05 -12.78 5.60
CA ARG A 158 14.17 -14.20 5.94
C ARG A 158 14.15 -15.12 4.72
N GLY A 159 13.75 -14.60 3.57
CA GLY A 159 13.49 -15.38 2.38
C GLY A 159 12.15 -16.10 2.44
N MET A 160 11.90 -16.88 1.38
CA MET A 160 10.70 -17.70 1.23
C MET A 160 11.08 -19.11 0.78
N THR A 161 10.22 -20.07 1.08
CA THR A 161 10.38 -21.48 0.70
C THR A 161 9.16 -21.95 -0.08
N ALA A 162 9.39 -22.80 -1.08
CA ALA A 162 8.34 -23.48 -1.80
C ALA A 162 7.67 -24.58 -0.94
N PRO A 163 6.46 -25.06 -1.31
CA PRO A 163 5.79 -26.16 -0.61
C PRO A 163 6.61 -27.43 -0.47
N ASP A 164 7.56 -27.67 -1.38
CA ASP A 164 8.47 -28.82 -1.34
C ASP A 164 9.71 -28.59 -0.44
N GLY A 165 9.77 -27.45 0.26
CA GLY A 165 10.83 -27.06 1.19
C GLY A 165 12.05 -26.42 0.55
N ARG A 166 12.14 -26.33 -0.79
CA ARG A 166 13.26 -25.65 -1.45
C ARG A 166 13.17 -24.12 -1.27
N PRO A 167 14.29 -23.40 -1.10
CA PRO A 167 14.27 -21.94 -1.11
C PRO A 167 13.67 -21.40 -2.41
N SER A 168 12.65 -20.56 -2.34
CA SER A 168 12.03 -19.87 -3.48
C SER A 168 12.47 -18.41 -3.60
N MET A 169 12.82 -17.78 -2.47
CA MET A 169 13.46 -16.46 -2.45
C MET A 169 14.54 -16.45 -1.36
N PRO A 170 15.77 -15.99 -1.64
CA PRO A 170 16.79 -15.85 -0.61
C PRO A 170 16.41 -14.77 0.41
N GLY A 171 16.88 -14.93 1.65
CA GLY A 171 16.84 -13.86 2.65
C GLY A 171 17.99 -12.88 2.48
N PHE A 172 17.74 -11.60 2.74
CA PHE A 172 18.69 -10.51 2.53
C PHE A 172 19.16 -9.82 3.82
N ALA A 173 18.74 -10.30 5.01
CA ALA A 173 19.14 -9.68 6.28
C ALA A 173 20.67 -9.65 6.51
N ASP A 174 21.43 -10.56 5.90
CA ASP A 174 22.90 -10.61 5.99
C ASP A 174 23.61 -9.73 4.95
N ARG A 175 22.85 -9.14 4.01
CA ARG A 175 23.39 -8.35 2.88
C ARG A 175 22.90 -6.91 2.86
N LEU A 176 21.69 -6.67 3.39
CA LEU A 176 21.03 -5.37 3.44
C LEU A 176 20.76 -5.00 4.90
N SER A 177 21.08 -3.77 5.27
CA SER A 177 20.69 -3.20 6.55
C SER A 177 19.17 -3.16 6.70
N GLU A 178 18.68 -2.92 7.92
CA GLU A 178 17.24 -2.72 8.15
C GLU A 178 16.70 -1.51 7.37
N VAL A 179 17.46 -0.41 7.32
CA VAL A 179 17.07 0.79 6.57
C VAL A 179 16.97 0.50 5.08
N GLU A 180 17.98 -0.15 4.48
CA GLU A 180 17.97 -0.50 3.05
C GLU A 180 16.79 -1.41 2.66
N ARG A 181 16.36 -2.31 3.56
CA ARG A 181 15.19 -3.15 3.32
C ARG A 181 13.89 -2.34 3.33
N TRP A 182 13.78 -1.33 4.18
CA TRP A 182 12.63 -0.41 4.17
C TRP A 182 12.64 0.52 2.95
N GLU A 183 13.81 1.02 2.56
CA GLU A 183 13.99 1.81 1.32
C GLU A 183 13.60 1.02 0.07
N LEU A 184 13.96 -0.27 0.02
CA LEU A 184 13.51 -1.19 -1.03
C LEU A 184 11.98 -1.32 -1.06
N ILE A 185 11.31 -1.45 0.09
CA ILE A 185 9.85 -1.55 0.16
C ILE A 185 9.18 -0.25 -0.31
N ASP A 186 9.71 0.91 0.08
CA ASP A 186 9.21 2.20 -0.41
C ASP A 186 9.31 2.28 -1.94
N PHE A 187 10.41 1.79 -2.52
CA PHE A 187 10.56 1.68 -3.97
C PHE A 187 9.51 0.77 -4.60
N LEU A 188 9.27 -0.43 -4.03
CA LEU A 188 8.27 -1.36 -4.57
C LEU A 188 6.88 -0.73 -4.65
N HIS A 189 6.46 -0.01 -3.60
CA HIS A 189 5.18 0.69 -3.56
C HIS A 189 5.12 1.84 -4.57
N ALA A 190 6.19 2.64 -4.69
CA ALA A 190 6.25 3.68 -5.70
C ALA A 190 6.17 3.09 -7.13
N ASN A 191 6.89 2.00 -7.39
CA ASN A 191 6.91 1.36 -8.70
C ASN A 191 5.56 0.76 -9.08
N ALA A 192 4.87 0.09 -8.13
CA ALA A 192 3.53 -0.44 -8.35
C ALA A 192 2.51 0.68 -8.64
N ALA A 193 2.59 1.81 -7.94
CA ALA A 193 1.72 2.95 -8.26
C ALA A 193 2.01 3.57 -9.65
N GLY A 194 3.27 3.55 -10.10
CA GLY A 194 3.60 3.90 -11.47
C GLY A 194 2.97 2.93 -12.48
N ALA A 195 3.04 1.63 -12.21
CA ALA A 195 2.45 0.60 -13.06
C ALA A 195 0.93 0.72 -13.17
N ASP A 196 0.23 1.01 -12.07
CA ASP A 196 -1.21 1.34 -12.05
C ASP A 196 -1.57 2.44 -13.05
N LEU A 197 -0.79 3.53 -13.08
CA LEU A 197 -1.01 4.63 -14.00
C LEU A 197 -0.83 4.22 -15.46
N VAL A 198 0.17 3.38 -15.77
CA VAL A 198 0.37 2.87 -17.13
C VAL A 198 -0.77 1.97 -17.56
N GLN A 199 -1.24 1.09 -16.67
CA GLN A 199 -2.24 0.08 -17.00
C GLN A 199 -3.67 0.64 -17.03
N ILE A 200 -4.01 1.52 -16.09
CA ILE A 200 -5.39 1.95 -15.80
C ILE A 200 -5.59 3.44 -16.09
N GLY A 201 -4.52 4.24 -16.10
CA GLY A 201 -4.56 5.69 -16.30
C GLY A 201 -4.86 6.50 -15.03
N LEU A 202 -4.93 5.84 -13.87
CA LEU A 202 -5.11 6.46 -12.55
C LEU A 202 -4.45 5.57 -11.47
N TRP A 203 -4.11 6.15 -10.31
CA TRP A 203 -3.70 5.37 -9.14
C TRP A 203 -4.93 4.66 -8.56
N THR A 204 -4.93 3.33 -8.54
CA THR A 204 -6.06 2.57 -7.97
C THR A 204 -6.00 2.45 -6.47
N HIS A 205 -4.81 2.61 -5.89
CA HIS A 205 -4.57 2.62 -4.46
C HIS A 205 -4.15 3.99 -3.96
N VAL A 206 -4.45 4.25 -2.69
CA VAL A 206 -3.99 5.45 -2.01
C VAL A 206 -2.49 5.31 -1.76
N ILE A 207 -1.69 6.12 -2.45
CA ILE A 207 -0.24 6.20 -2.25
C ILE A 207 0.15 7.54 -1.63
N ASP A 208 1.02 7.49 -0.63
CA ASP A 208 1.65 8.67 -0.04
C ASP A 208 2.49 9.40 -1.09
N ALA A 209 2.46 10.74 -1.08
CA ALA A 209 3.37 11.51 -1.89
C ALA A 209 4.81 11.31 -1.37
N PRO A 210 5.79 11.00 -2.25
CA PRO A 210 7.19 10.91 -1.86
C PRO A 210 7.63 12.15 -1.06
N ASP A 211 7.94 11.95 0.23
CA ASP A 211 8.18 13.06 1.13
C ASP A 211 9.51 13.74 0.80
N LEU A 212 9.51 15.07 0.85
CA LEU A 212 10.65 15.89 0.47
C LEU A 212 10.71 17.18 1.31
N VAL A 213 11.87 17.80 1.32
CA VAL A 213 12.10 19.09 1.98
C VAL A 213 12.29 20.15 0.92
N ALA A 214 11.63 21.30 1.09
CA ALA A 214 11.80 22.46 0.26
C ALA A 214 12.18 23.69 1.09
N VAL A 215 12.84 24.63 0.44
CA VAL A 215 13.23 25.93 0.99
C VAL A 215 12.46 27.00 0.24
N CYS A 216 11.63 27.76 0.97
CA CYS A 216 10.85 28.86 0.42
C CYS A 216 11.71 30.13 0.28
N GLY A 217 11.23 31.12 -0.48
CA GLY A 217 11.99 32.35 -0.74
C GLY A 217 12.32 33.15 0.54
N ASP A 218 11.52 33.00 1.60
CA ASP A 218 11.75 33.57 2.93
C ASP A 218 12.84 32.83 3.74
N GLY A 219 13.44 31.78 3.17
CA GLY A 219 14.45 30.91 3.81
C GLY A 219 13.85 29.83 4.71
N ARG A 220 12.53 29.74 4.83
CA ARG A 220 11.86 28.72 5.65
C ARG A 220 12.02 27.35 5.01
N ARG A 221 12.50 26.40 5.81
CA ARG A 221 12.54 24.97 5.45
C ARG A 221 11.18 24.34 5.78
N VAL A 222 10.56 23.70 4.81
CA VAL A 222 9.25 23.07 4.92
C VAL A 222 9.34 21.64 4.42
N GLN A 223 8.87 20.69 5.22
CA GLN A 223 8.78 19.29 4.83
C GLN A 223 7.36 18.98 4.34
N LEU A 224 7.23 18.24 3.24
CA LEU A 224 5.93 17.96 2.62
C LEU A 224 4.95 17.31 3.60
N ARG A 225 5.36 16.29 4.35
CA ARG A 225 4.52 15.63 5.36
C ARG A 225 4.00 16.54 6.47
N GLN A 226 4.67 17.67 6.73
CA GLN A 226 4.26 18.62 7.76
C GLN A 226 3.11 19.53 7.30
N LEU A 227 2.81 19.53 5.99
CA LEU A 227 1.71 20.30 5.39
C LEU A 227 0.38 19.55 5.40
N SER A 228 0.26 18.49 6.20
CA SER A 228 -1.02 17.79 6.42
C SER A 228 -2.12 18.79 6.80
N GLY A 229 -3.26 18.73 6.12
CA GLY A 229 -4.38 19.64 6.28
C GLY A 229 -4.56 20.66 5.15
N GLN A 230 -3.59 20.81 4.24
CA GLN A 230 -3.71 21.65 3.05
C GLN A 230 -3.25 20.90 1.80
N PRO A 231 -3.90 21.08 0.63
CA PRO A 231 -3.40 20.52 -0.61
C PRO A 231 -2.10 21.22 -1.02
N VAL A 232 -1.15 20.48 -1.56
CA VAL A 232 0.15 20.99 -2.02
C VAL A 232 0.29 20.75 -3.51
N HIS A 233 0.73 21.79 -4.24
CA HIS A 233 1.01 21.70 -5.66
C HIS A 233 2.51 21.50 -5.89
N LEU A 234 2.87 20.44 -6.59
CA LEU A 234 4.25 20.15 -6.97
C LEU A 234 4.43 20.30 -8.47
N LEU A 235 5.51 20.93 -8.89
CA LEU A 235 5.90 21.08 -10.28
C LEU A 235 7.34 20.61 -10.47
N VAL A 236 7.57 19.77 -11.46
CA VAL A 236 8.91 19.44 -11.95
C VAL A 236 9.26 20.41 -13.07
N ALA A 237 10.21 21.31 -12.82
CA ALA A 237 10.61 22.33 -13.78
C ALA A 237 12.05 22.82 -13.56
N ASP A 238 12.92 22.47 -14.50
CA ASP A 238 14.27 23.03 -14.60
C ASP A 238 14.31 24.28 -15.48
N LYS A 239 13.64 24.22 -16.63
CA LYS A 239 13.63 25.29 -17.65
C LYS A 239 12.23 25.75 -18.02
N THR A 240 11.21 24.97 -17.66
CA THR A 240 9.81 25.30 -17.93
C THR A 240 9.39 26.53 -17.11
N PRO A 241 8.71 27.53 -17.72
CA PRO A 241 8.16 28.66 -16.98
C PRO A 241 7.26 28.18 -15.85
N LEU A 242 7.34 28.83 -14.69
CA LEU A 242 6.46 28.50 -13.58
C LEU A 242 5.05 29.01 -13.87
N PRO A 243 4.01 28.20 -13.64
CA PRO A 243 2.64 28.68 -13.74
C PRO A 243 2.40 29.64 -12.59
N GLU A 244 1.37 30.47 -12.74
CA GLU A 244 0.90 31.29 -11.62
C GLU A 244 0.53 30.35 -10.47
N ALA A 245 1.20 30.52 -9.33
CA ALA A 245 0.90 29.71 -8.17
C ALA A 245 -0.51 30.05 -7.69
N GLY A 246 -1.33 29.03 -7.47
CA GLY A 246 -2.63 29.19 -6.83
C GLY A 246 -2.49 29.55 -5.34
N THR A 247 -3.59 29.40 -4.60
CA THR A 247 -3.62 29.65 -3.16
C THR A 247 -2.94 28.57 -2.31
N ASN A 248 -2.53 27.47 -2.94
CA ASN A 248 -1.94 26.31 -2.27
C ASN A 248 -0.42 26.47 -2.16
N PRO A 249 0.22 25.92 -1.12
CA PRO A 249 1.67 25.79 -1.08
C PRO A 249 2.20 25.15 -2.37
N ALA A 250 3.18 25.78 -3.00
CA ALA A 250 3.71 25.38 -4.30
C ALA A 250 5.19 25.00 -4.18
N PHE A 251 5.55 23.81 -4.64
CA PHE A 251 6.86 23.22 -4.50
C PHE A 251 7.43 22.94 -5.88
N ARG A 252 8.68 23.32 -6.11
CA ARG A 252 9.36 23.11 -7.38
C ARG A 252 10.51 22.12 -7.25
N ILE A 253 10.41 21.03 -8.00
CA ILE A 253 11.46 20.03 -8.17
C ILE A 253 12.31 20.46 -9.38
N GLY A 254 13.55 20.87 -9.13
CA GLY A 254 14.49 21.29 -10.17
C GLY A 254 14.89 22.78 -10.09
N GLY A 255 15.81 23.15 -11.00
CA GLY A 255 16.47 24.44 -11.10
C GLY A 255 17.18 24.94 -9.84
N GLY A 256 17.36 26.26 -9.73
CA GLY A 256 18.09 26.89 -8.62
C GLY A 256 17.28 27.08 -7.32
N PRO A 257 17.91 27.55 -6.24
CA PRO A 257 17.18 27.89 -5.01
C PRO A 257 16.12 28.97 -5.26
N ALA A 258 15.10 29.04 -4.41
CA ALA A 258 14.16 30.15 -4.43
C ALA A 258 14.91 31.43 -4.03
N THR A 259 15.22 32.29 -5.01
CA THR A 259 16.00 33.52 -4.78
C THR A 259 15.13 34.75 -4.50
N ASP A 260 13.84 34.67 -4.80
CA ASP A 260 12.88 35.75 -4.59
C ASP A 260 12.03 35.48 -3.33
N PRO A 261 12.15 36.28 -2.27
CA PRO A 261 11.34 36.16 -1.06
C PRO A 261 9.84 36.29 -1.29
N ALA A 262 9.41 36.95 -2.36
CA ALA A 262 8.01 37.07 -2.75
C ALA A 262 7.53 35.86 -3.59
N SER A 263 8.42 34.95 -3.96
CA SER A 263 8.05 33.79 -4.77
C SER A 263 7.12 32.87 -3.98
N PRO A 264 5.95 32.51 -4.53
CA PRO A 264 5.06 31.53 -3.91
C PRO A 264 5.61 30.09 -4.02
N TRP A 265 6.70 29.88 -4.77
CA TRP A 265 7.31 28.57 -4.99
C TRP A 265 8.48 28.32 -4.04
N CYS A 266 8.43 27.19 -3.34
CA CYS A 266 9.54 26.67 -2.54
C CYS A 266 10.39 25.71 -3.39
N ALA A 267 11.71 25.88 -3.38
CA ALA A 267 12.63 25.03 -4.15
C ALA A 267 12.98 23.77 -3.35
N VAL A 268 12.81 22.60 -3.94
CA VAL A 268 13.16 21.31 -3.31
C VAL A 268 14.66 21.21 -3.11
N GLU A 269 15.09 20.80 -1.91
CA GLU A 269 16.50 20.78 -1.48
C GLU A 269 17.31 19.67 -2.18
N ASP A 270 16.71 18.50 -2.39
CA ASP A 270 17.27 17.39 -3.17
C ASP A 270 16.40 17.10 -4.41
N PRO A 271 16.56 17.90 -5.47
CA PRO A 271 15.75 17.75 -6.68
C PRO A 271 16.05 16.46 -7.44
N ALA A 272 17.24 15.87 -7.28
CA ALA A 272 17.61 14.63 -7.96
C ALA A 272 16.82 13.45 -7.41
N SER A 273 16.86 13.23 -6.09
CA SER A 273 16.06 12.16 -5.47
C SER A 273 14.56 12.37 -5.64
N ALA A 274 14.10 13.63 -5.56
CA ALA A 274 12.70 13.96 -5.83
C ALA A 274 12.30 13.63 -7.27
N ARG A 275 13.10 14.00 -8.28
CA ARG A 275 12.80 13.67 -9.68
C ARG A 275 12.75 12.15 -9.89
N THR A 276 13.70 11.39 -9.32
CA THR A 276 13.67 9.92 -9.37
C THR A 276 12.41 9.33 -8.71
N ALA A 277 12.07 9.74 -7.49
CA ALA A 277 10.94 9.17 -6.78
C ALA A 277 9.59 9.45 -7.49
N TYR A 278 9.40 10.67 -7.97
CA TYR A 278 8.20 11.03 -8.72
C TYR A 278 8.18 10.42 -10.13
N SER A 279 9.33 10.10 -10.72
CA SER A 279 9.39 9.43 -12.03
C SER A 279 8.95 7.98 -11.90
N ILE A 280 9.40 7.30 -10.84
CA ILE A 280 8.97 5.95 -10.47
C ILE A 280 7.46 5.93 -10.17
N ALA A 281 6.97 6.81 -9.28
CA ALA A 281 5.56 6.85 -8.88
C ALA A 281 4.57 7.24 -10.01
N SER A 282 5.10 7.76 -11.14
CA SER A 282 4.32 8.12 -12.32
C SER A 282 4.68 7.34 -13.58
N ALA A 283 5.55 6.33 -13.46
CA ALA A 283 6.09 5.53 -14.57
C ALA A 283 6.56 6.38 -15.77
N GLN A 284 7.27 7.47 -15.48
CA GLN A 284 7.91 8.33 -16.48
C GLN A 284 9.42 8.20 -16.37
N SER A 285 10.14 8.49 -17.47
CA SER A 285 11.59 8.66 -17.35
C SER A 285 11.90 9.92 -16.54
N PRO A 286 13.05 9.97 -15.85
CA PRO A 286 13.47 11.17 -15.16
C PRO A 286 13.42 12.39 -16.07
N GLU A 287 13.87 12.32 -17.33
CA GLU A 287 13.81 13.44 -18.28
C GLU A 287 12.39 13.80 -18.73
N GLY A 288 11.51 12.79 -18.85
CA GLY A 288 10.13 12.94 -19.28
C GLY A 288 9.24 13.70 -18.29
N LEU A 289 9.69 13.84 -17.04
CA LEU A 289 8.98 14.60 -16.01
C LEU A 289 9.01 16.13 -16.19
N GLU A 290 9.80 16.68 -17.12
CA GLU A 290 9.85 18.13 -17.27
C GLU A 290 8.46 18.71 -17.61
N GLY A 291 7.96 19.62 -16.78
CA GLY A 291 6.62 20.19 -16.90
C GLY A 291 5.51 19.37 -16.24
N SER A 292 5.83 18.23 -15.61
CA SER A 292 4.87 17.43 -14.84
C SER A 292 4.47 18.12 -13.55
N GLN A 293 3.18 18.06 -13.24
CA GLN A 293 2.56 18.64 -12.07
C GLN A 293 1.84 17.55 -11.28
N PHE A 294 1.93 17.64 -9.97
CA PHE A 294 1.29 16.71 -9.04
C PHE A 294 0.49 17.49 -8.00
N LEU A 295 -0.69 16.97 -7.69
CA LEU A 295 -1.50 17.46 -6.57
C LEU A 295 -1.41 16.48 -5.41
N VAL A 296 -0.91 16.96 -4.27
CA VAL A 296 -0.91 16.24 -3.01
C VAL A 296 -2.14 16.67 -2.21
N GLY A 297 -2.89 15.69 -1.72
CA GLY A 297 -4.07 15.91 -0.90
C GLY A 297 -3.74 16.38 0.52
N THR A 298 -4.78 16.76 1.26
CA THR A 298 -4.65 17.19 2.66
C THR A 298 -4.16 16.09 3.60
N GLN A 299 -4.29 14.83 3.20
CA GLN A 299 -3.78 13.66 3.94
C GLN A 299 -2.34 13.30 3.57
N GLY A 300 -1.73 13.98 2.59
CA GLY A 300 -0.37 13.68 2.13
C GLY A 300 -0.29 12.68 0.97
N HIS A 301 -1.43 12.22 0.43
CA HIS A 301 -1.48 11.27 -0.68
C HIS A 301 -1.43 11.96 -2.05
N LEU A 302 -0.93 11.25 -3.07
CA LEU A 302 -1.02 11.71 -4.46
C LEU A 302 -2.48 11.61 -4.95
N LEU A 303 -3.03 12.72 -5.44
CA LEU A 303 -4.42 12.79 -5.92
C LEU A 303 -4.52 12.89 -7.44
N ALA A 304 -3.62 13.66 -8.06
CA ALA A 304 -3.62 13.83 -9.51
C ALA A 304 -2.21 14.11 -10.05
N HIS A 305 -2.01 13.75 -11.32
CA HIS A 305 -0.83 14.07 -12.11
C HIS A 305 -1.26 14.54 -13.51
N TRP A 306 -0.61 15.58 -14.03
CA TRP A 306 -0.79 16.07 -15.40
C TRP A 306 0.49 16.73 -15.91
N THR A 307 0.58 16.95 -17.22
CA THR A 307 1.75 17.61 -17.83
C THR A 307 1.43 19.05 -18.23
N TRP A 308 2.45 19.82 -18.56
CA TRP A 308 2.28 21.20 -19.02
C TRP A 308 1.36 21.27 -20.25
N GLY A 309 0.35 22.14 -20.19
CA GLY A 309 -0.63 22.32 -21.28
C GLY A 309 -1.72 21.26 -21.36
N THR A 310 -1.68 20.20 -20.54
CA THR A 310 -2.75 19.19 -20.41
C THR A 310 -3.55 19.35 -19.12
N ALA A 311 -3.31 20.44 -18.38
CA ALA A 311 -4.02 20.74 -17.15
C ALA A 311 -5.55 20.72 -17.39
N PRO A 312 -6.31 19.97 -16.57
CA PRO A 312 -7.76 20.04 -16.62
C PRO A 312 -8.21 21.49 -16.39
N ALA A 313 -9.22 21.94 -17.14
CA ALA A 313 -9.75 23.30 -16.98
C ALA A 313 -10.27 23.51 -15.54
N ALA A 314 -10.15 24.71 -14.96
CA ALA A 314 -10.46 24.96 -13.54
C ALA A 314 -11.91 24.61 -13.12
N ASP A 315 -12.82 24.52 -14.08
CA ASP A 315 -14.22 24.09 -13.98
C ASP A 315 -14.41 22.56 -14.07
N THR A 316 -13.38 21.80 -14.44
CA THR A 316 -13.29 20.34 -14.19
C THR A 316 -12.92 20.01 -12.73
N LEU A 317 -13.35 20.85 -11.78
CA LEU A 317 -13.63 20.45 -10.40
C LEU A 317 -14.52 19.20 -10.33
N VAL A 318 -15.22 18.81 -11.40
CA VAL A 318 -15.89 17.51 -11.56
C VAL A 318 -14.89 16.34 -11.63
N SER A 319 -13.72 16.49 -12.24
CA SER A 319 -12.62 15.50 -12.24
C SER A 319 -11.91 15.46 -10.89
N LEU A 320 -11.72 16.64 -10.27
CA LEU A 320 -11.23 16.74 -8.89
C LEU A 320 -12.24 16.13 -7.90
N ALA A 321 -13.54 16.29 -8.14
CA ALA A 321 -14.62 15.69 -7.34
C ALA A 321 -14.82 14.20 -7.61
N GLN A 322 -14.42 13.68 -8.77
CA GLN A 322 -14.35 12.24 -9.03
C GLN A 322 -13.12 11.61 -8.36
N SER A 323 -11.99 12.32 -8.30
CA SER A 323 -10.78 11.92 -7.57
C SER A 323 -10.90 12.09 -6.05
N LEU A 324 -11.66 13.09 -5.58
CA LEU A 324 -12.09 13.21 -4.18
C LEU A 324 -13.27 12.26 -3.89
N GLY A 325 -14.03 11.90 -4.92
CA GLY A 325 -15.07 10.90 -4.89
C GLY A 325 -14.52 9.52 -4.59
N SER A 326 -13.37 9.12 -5.13
CA SER A 326 -12.68 7.88 -4.74
C SER A 326 -12.07 7.94 -3.33
N VAL A 327 -11.71 9.12 -2.82
CA VAL A 327 -11.28 9.31 -1.41
C VAL A 327 -12.47 9.24 -0.43
N CYS A 328 -13.65 9.69 -0.82
CA CYS A 328 -14.88 9.65 0.00
C CYS A 328 -15.75 8.40 -0.25
N LEU A 329 -15.53 7.68 -1.35
CA LEU A 329 -16.14 6.40 -1.72
C LEU A 329 -15.13 5.25 -1.60
N ALA A 330 -14.22 5.33 -0.65
CA ALA A 330 -13.92 4.14 0.14
C ALA A 330 -14.99 4.03 1.24
N PRO A 331 -16.22 3.54 0.96
CA PRO A 331 -16.88 2.82 2.01
C PRO A 331 -15.98 1.63 2.31
N ARG A 332 -15.78 1.38 3.60
CA ARG A 332 -15.64 0.00 4.06
C ARG A 332 -16.77 -0.79 3.39
N GLY A 333 -16.45 -1.59 2.38
CA GLY A 333 -17.38 -2.44 1.64
C GLY A 333 -18.26 -1.76 0.57
N VAL A 334 -18.30 -2.45 -0.58
CA VAL A 334 -19.41 -2.52 -1.56
C VAL A 334 -19.51 -1.39 -2.60
N ASP A 335 -19.11 -1.66 -3.86
CA ASP A 335 -20.03 -2.10 -4.95
C ASP A 335 -19.26 -2.39 -6.27
N SER A 336 -19.00 -3.67 -6.58
CA SER A 336 -18.40 -4.13 -7.86
C SER A 336 -19.35 -5.02 -8.66
N ALA A 337 -20.66 -4.83 -8.50
CA ALA A 337 -21.66 -5.50 -9.31
C ALA A 337 -21.81 -4.80 -10.68
N THR A 338 -20.90 -5.02 -11.64
CA THR A 338 -21.23 -4.96 -13.10
C THR A 338 -20.13 -5.34 -14.09
N ARG A 339 -18.92 -5.70 -13.67
CA ARG A 339 -17.90 -6.15 -14.62
C ARG A 339 -17.30 -7.46 -14.17
N HIS A 340 -17.93 -8.60 -14.47
CA HIS A 340 -17.30 -9.94 -14.48
C HIS A 340 -18.27 -10.94 -15.16
N ALA A 341 -18.63 -10.67 -16.42
CA ALA A 341 -19.39 -11.60 -17.27
C ALA A 341 -18.65 -11.98 -18.56
N ALA A 342 -17.36 -11.67 -18.70
CA ALA A 342 -16.65 -11.90 -19.96
C ALA A 342 -15.19 -12.36 -19.74
N HIS A 343 -14.96 -13.42 -18.97
CA HIS A 343 -13.71 -14.21 -19.06
C HIS A 343 -13.91 -15.66 -18.58
N ARG A 344 -15.01 -16.28 -19.02
CA ARG A 344 -15.14 -17.73 -19.14
C ARG A 344 -15.48 -18.03 -20.58
N ASP A 345 -14.43 -18.23 -21.37
CA ASP A 345 -14.36 -19.10 -22.56
C ASP A 345 -13.13 -18.67 -23.37
N ARG A 346 -11.97 -19.21 -22.98
CA ARG A 346 -10.85 -19.60 -23.84
C ARG A 346 -9.78 -20.33 -23.03
#